data_AF-A0A919K0S1-F1
#
_entry.id   AF-A0A919K0S1-F1
#
_cell.length_a   1.000
_cell.length_b   1.000
_cell.length_c   1.000
_cell.angle_alpha   90.00
_cell.angle_beta   90.00
_cell.angle_gamma   90.00
#
_symmetry.space_group_name_H-M   'P 1'
#
loop_
_entity.id
_entity.type
_entity.pdbx_description
1 polymer ?
#
loop_
_entity_poly.entity_id
_entity_poly.type
_entity_poly.pdbx_seq_one_letter_code
_entity_poly.pdbx_strand_id
1 'polypeptide(L)'
;MEIWDFLPESVADGRFAVHSGCMNDSGLGEGGYFWCLRHSRVETGDDVCPGQYRLGPYATADEATRALETVEKRNAEWDAEDARWTGEVS
;
A
#
# COMPACT_ATOMS: atom_id res chain seq x y z
N MET A 1 -25.81 47.79 -13.50
CA MET A 1 -25.94 46.66 -14.44
C MET A 1 -24.87 46.90 -15.48
N GLU A 2 -23.79 46.14 -15.61
CA GLU A 2 -23.52 44.72 -15.32
C GLU A 2 -22.00 44.66 -14.97
N ILE A 3 -21.53 44.22 -13.79
CA ILE A 3 -21.20 42.84 -13.38
C ILE A 3 -20.69 42.00 -14.58
N TRP A 4 -19.57 41.30 -14.41
CA TRP A 4 -18.87 40.39 -15.36
C TRP A 4 -17.59 40.93 -16.05
N ASP A 5 -16.64 41.45 -15.27
CA ASP A 5 -15.20 41.45 -15.63
C ASP A 5 -14.45 40.45 -14.72
N PHE A 6 -15.01 39.25 -14.59
CA PHE A 6 -14.48 38.17 -13.74
C PHE A 6 -14.14 36.98 -14.63
N LEU A 7 -12.86 36.93 -15.01
CA LEU A 7 -11.97 35.77 -15.16
C LEU A 7 -11.10 35.91 -16.43
N PRO A 8 -9.81 36.26 -16.31
CA PRO A 8 -8.86 35.91 -17.34
C PRO A 8 -8.80 34.38 -17.46
N GLU A 9 -9.35 33.87 -18.55
CA GLU A 9 -9.04 32.56 -19.10
C GLU A 9 -7.53 32.47 -19.30
N SER A 10 -6.83 31.76 -18.41
CA SER A 10 -5.86 30.72 -18.79
C SER A 10 -5.19 30.16 -17.53
N VAL A 11 -5.86 29.22 -16.87
CA VAL A 11 -5.21 28.22 -15.98
C VAL A 11 -4.78 26.98 -16.80
N ALA A 12 -4.92 27.03 -18.12
CA ALA A 12 -4.74 25.88 -19.01
C ALA A 12 -3.28 25.65 -19.47
N ASP A 13 -2.27 26.18 -18.76
CA ASP A 13 -0.85 25.85 -19.01
C ASP A 13 -0.16 25.26 -17.77
N GLY A 14 -0.92 24.51 -16.97
CA GLY A 14 -0.37 23.66 -15.93
C GLY A 14 -0.47 22.20 -16.33
N ARG A 15 0.46 21.68 -17.14
CA ARG A 15 0.70 20.23 -17.19
C ARG A 15 1.33 19.81 -15.87
N PHE A 16 0.55 19.81 -14.79
CA PHE A 16 0.92 19.12 -13.58
C PHE A 16 0.93 17.63 -13.92
N ALA A 17 2.13 17.03 -13.96
CA ALA A 17 2.30 15.59 -14.01
C ALA A 17 1.83 15.00 -12.67
N VAL A 18 0.51 14.98 -12.46
CA VAL A 18 -0.11 14.26 -11.36
C VAL A 18 -0.28 12.82 -11.84
N HIS A 19 0.53 11.93 -11.25
CA HIS A 19 0.56 10.49 -11.47
C HIS A 19 1.19 10.12 -12.83
N SER A 20 2.22 9.29 -12.94
CA SER A 20 2.44 8.05 -12.22
C SER A 20 3.92 7.68 -12.39
N GLY A 21 4.70 7.71 -11.31
CA GLY A 21 5.81 6.76 -11.25
C GLY A 21 5.19 5.38 -11.37
N CYS A 22 5.72 4.53 -12.25
CA CYS A 22 5.34 3.12 -12.26
C CYS A 22 5.39 2.62 -10.82
N MET A 23 4.26 2.13 -10.30
CA MET A 23 4.23 1.33 -9.08
C MET A 23 5.04 0.08 -9.42
N ASN A 24 6.34 0.16 -9.21
CA ASN A 24 7.28 -0.90 -9.50
C ASN A 24 7.09 -1.94 -8.40
N ASP A 25 6.26 -2.93 -8.67
CA ASP A 25 6.14 -4.15 -7.87
C ASP A 25 7.46 -4.94 -7.84
N SER A 26 8.49 -4.50 -8.55
CA SER A 26 9.86 -5.01 -8.44
C SER A 26 10.53 -4.51 -7.15
N GLY A 27 9.98 -4.90 -6.00
CA GLY A 27 10.85 -5.16 -4.86
C GLY A 27 11.62 -6.44 -5.16
N LEU A 28 12.95 -6.34 -5.17
CA LEU A 28 13.89 -7.46 -5.23
C LEU A 28 13.69 -8.37 -6.46
N GLY A 29 14.37 -8.01 -7.56
CA GLY A 29 14.40 -8.79 -8.79
C GLY A 29 14.70 -10.26 -8.53
N GLU A 30 13.95 -11.10 -9.23
CA GLU A 30 14.22 -12.53 -9.44
C GLU A 30 14.43 -13.34 -8.15
N GLY A 31 13.32 -13.73 -7.50
CA GLY A 31 13.33 -14.71 -6.39
C GLY A 31 13.00 -14.17 -5.00
N GLY A 32 12.10 -13.18 -4.91
CA GLY A 32 11.60 -12.71 -3.62
C GLY A 32 10.82 -13.79 -2.84
N TYR A 33 10.94 -13.75 -1.52
CA TYR A 33 10.12 -14.56 -0.63
C TYR A 33 8.79 -13.87 -0.39
N PHE A 34 7.70 -14.62 -0.49
CA PHE A 34 6.36 -14.10 -0.28
C PHE A 34 5.67 -14.89 0.81
N TRP A 35 4.86 -14.21 1.62
CA TRP A 35 3.99 -14.87 2.59
C TRP A 35 2.56 -14.87 2.10
N CYS A 36 1.93 -16.04 2.10
CA CYS A 36 0.58 -16.18 1.60
C CYS A 36 -0.43 -16.30 2.72
N LEU A 37 -1.32 -15.31 2.82
CA LEU A 37 -2.33 -15.18 3.85
C LEU A 37 -3.40 -16.28 3.80
N ARG A 38 -3.59 -16.91 2.65
CA ARG A 38 -4.57 -18.00 2.47
C ARG A 38 -4.06 -19.35 2.98
N HIS A 39 -2.78 -19.64 2.75
CA HIS A 39 -2.18 -20.95 3.04
C HIS A 39 -1.23 -20.90 4.25
N SER A 40 -0.98 -19.71 4.79
CA SER A 40 -0.07 -19.47 5.92
C SER A 40 1.29 -20.13 5.74
N ARG A 41 1.88 -19.92 4.56
CA ARG A 41 3.20 -20.47 4.18
C ARG A 41 4.00 -19.47 3.38
N VAL A 42 5.32 -19.63 3.39
CA VAL A 42 6.24 -18.94 2.48
C VAL A 42 6.12 -19.56 1.08
N GLU A 43 5.87 -18.74 0.08
CA GLU A 43 5.88 -19.09 -1.33
C GLU A 43 7.02 -18.34 -2.04
N THR A 44 7.68 -19.00 -2.99
CA THR A 44 8.81 -18.47 -3.77
C THR A 44 8.66 -18.88 -5.22
N GLY A 45 9.05 -18.01 -6.16
CA GLY A 45 9.03 -18.33 -7.60
C GLY A 45 7.69 -18.04 -8.28
N ASP A 46 7.37 -18.79 -9.34
CA ASP A 46 6.24 -18.54 -10.23
C ASP A 46 4.87 -19.04 -9.70
N ASP A 47 4.87 -20.03 -8.80
CA ASP A 47 3.65 -20.57 -8.16
C ASP A 47 3.31 -19.80 -6.86
N VAL A 48 2.93 -18.54 -7.00
CA VAL A 48 2.48 -17.67 -5.89
C VAL A 48 1.00 -17.38 -5.97
N CYS A 49 0.35 -17.29 -4.80
CA CYS A 49 -1.03 -16.84 -4.71
C CYS A 49 -1.24 -15.45 -5.33
N PRO A 50 -2.49 -15.12 -5.74
CA PRO A 50 -2.84 -13.81 -6.26
C PRO A 50 -2.36 -12.69 -5.33
N GLY A 51 -1.91 -11.56 -5.90
CA GLY A 51 -1.28 -10.46 -5.16
C GLY A 51 -2.09 -9.95 -3.96
N GLN A 52 -3.42 -10.06 -4.00
CA GLN A 52 -4.32 -9.68 -2.88
C GLN A 52 -4.10 -10.51 -1.60
N TYR A 53 -3.57 -11.72 -1.70
CA TYR A 53 -3.31 -12.61 -0.57
C TYR A 53 -1.81 -12.76 -0.27
N ARG A 54 -0.98 -11.92 -0.89
CA ARG A 54 0.47 -12.03 -0.85
C ARG A 54 1.07 -10.82 -0.13
N LEU A 55 1.87 -11.08 0.90
CA LEU A 55 2.71 -10.09 1.54
C LEU A 55 4.15 -10.26 1.06
N GLY A 56 4.83 -9.16 0.78
CA GLY A 56 6.19 -9.17 0.23
C GLY A 56 6.28 -8.33 -1.04
N PRO A 57 7.47 -8.23 -1.65
CA PRO A 57 8.60 -9.17 -1.58
C PRO A 57 9.52 -8.98 -0.36
N TYR A 58 9.86 -10.09 0.30
CA TYR A 58 10.82 -10.14 1.42
C TYR A 58 12.17 -10.67 0.96
N ALA A 59 13.24 -10.24 1.63
CA ALA A 59 14.61 -10.62 1.27
C ALA A 59 14.96 -12.05 1.71
N THR A 60 14.26 -12.57 2.74
CA THR A 60 14.51 -13.90 3.31
C THR A 60 13.22 -14.63 3.66
N ALA A 61 13.26 -15.97 3.71
CA ALA A 61 12.13 -16.79 4.15
C ALA A 61 11.72 -16.54 5.61
N ASP A 62 12.69 -16.23 6.46
CA ASP A 62 12.47 -15.91 7.88
C ASP A 62 11.69 -14.60 8.02
N GLU A 63 12.05 -13.58 7.25
CA GLU A 63 11.31 -12.32 7.18
C GLU A 63 9.90 -12.51 6.62
N ALA A 64 9.73 -13.36 5.60
CA ALA A 64 8.41 -13.74 5.11
C ALA A 64 7.58 -14.48 6.18
N THR A 65 8.20 -15.33 7.00
CA THR A 65 7.48 -16.02 8.09
C THR A 65 7.03 -15.03 9.17
N ARG A 66 7.87 -14.04 9.52
CA ARG A 66 7.53 -12.97 10.47
C ARG A 66 6.63 -11.88 9.90
N ALA A 67 6.24 -11.98 8.63
CA ALA A 67 5.35 -11.04 7.98
C ALA A 67 4.00 -10.93 8.72
N LEU A 68 3.47 -12.07 9.19
CA LEU A 68 2.20 -12.11 9.90
C LEU A 68 2.28 -11.33 11.23
N GLU A 69 3.31 -11.61 12.05
CA GLU A 69 3.54 -10.91 13.33
C GLU A 69 3.69 -9.40 13.11
N THR A 70 4.37 -8.99 12.04
CA THR A 70 4.57 -7.59 11.69
C THR A 70 3.26 -6.93 11.29
N VAL A 71 2.43 -7.60 10.49
CA VAL A 71 1.11 -7.09 10.09
C VAL A 71 0.18 -7.01 11.29
N GLU A 72 0.13 -8.03 12.13
CA GLU A 72 -0.69 -8.03 13.34
C GLU A 72 -0.30 -6.89 14.27
N LYS A 73 1.01 -6.68 14.50
CA LYS A 73 1.49 -5.56 15.32
C LYS A 73 1.07 -4.20 14.75
N ARG A 74 1.20 -4.02 13.43
CA ARG A 74 0.82 -2.75 12.77
C ARG A 74 -0.68 -2.54 12.80
N ASN A 75 -1.47 -3.59 12.58
CA ASN A 75 -2.92 -3.53 12.69
C ASN A 75 -3.34 -3.16 14.11
N ALA A 76 -2.76 -3.78 15.14
CA ALA A 76 -3.08 -3.45 16.53
C ALA A 76 -2.72 -2.01 16.91
N GLU A 77 -1.59 -1.48 16.41
CA GLU A 77 -1.23 -0.06 16.59
C GLU A 77 -2.26 0.84 15.93
N TRP A 78 -2.69 0.52 14.70
CA TRP A 78 -3.69 1.30 13.98
C TRP A 78 -5.08 1.21 14.61
N ASP A 79 -5.50 0.04 15.08
CA ASP A 79 -6.78 -0.14 15.78
C ASP A 79 -6.81 0.67 17.09
N ALA A 80 -5.69 0.74 17.82
CA ALA A 80 -5.58 1.57 19.02
C ALA A 80 -5.65 3.07 18.68
N GLU A 81 -5.02 3.48 17.58
CA GLU A 81 -5.08 4.86 17.09
C GLU A 81 -6.46 5.23 16.54
N ASP A 82 -7.18 4.28 15.94
CA ASP A 82 -8.56 4.45 15.45
C ASP A 82 -9.52 4.61 16.63
N ALA A 83 -9.43 3.73 17.65
CA ALA A 83 -10.25 3.81 18.86
C ALA A 83 -10.12 5.15 19.60
N ARG A 84 -8.92 5.78 19.57
CA ARG A 84 -8.72 7.12 20.15
C ARG A 84 -9.44 8.22 19.37
N TRP A 85 -9.63 8.01 18.07
CA TRP A 85 -10.18 8.99 17.14
C TRP A 85 -11.70 8.87 17.03
N THR A 86 -12.24 7.65 17.06
CA THR A 86 -13.68 7.35 16.98
C THR A 86 -14.44 7.70 18.27
N GLY A 87 -13.73 7.92 19.38
CA GLY A 87 -14.33 8.22 20.68
C GLY A 87 -14.98 7.02 21.36
N GLU A 88 -14.66 5.80 20.91
CA GLU A 88 -15.19 4.53 21.43
C GLU A 88 -14.59 4.15 22.78
N VAL A 89 -13.48 4.81 23.16
CA VAL A 89 -12.96 4.81 24.54
C VAL A 89 -13.67 5.92 25.31
N SER A 90 -14.94 5.70 25.67
CA SER A 90 -15.70 6.57 26.57
C SER A 90 -15.80 6.01 27.98
#